data_AF-A0A662H9H0-F1
#
_entry.id   AF-A0A662H9H0-F1
#
_cell.length_a   1.000
_cell.length_b   1.000
_cell.length_c   1.000
_cell.angle_alpha   90.00
_cell.angle_beta   90.00
_cell.angle_gamma   90.00
#
_symmetry.space_group_name_H-M   'P 1'
#
loop_
_entity.id
_entity.type
_entity.pdbx_description
1 polymer ?
#
loop_
_entity_poly.entity_id
_entity_poly.type
_entity_poly.pdbx_seq_one_letter_code
_entity_poly.pdbx_strand_id
1 'polypeptide(L)'
;MEEYSLVTPGHAPPMDTLIALGIVAAVLDACPEANVSVWREGSRYRIRLKGHIDRGGLLECVLNTLRFEAEYAAMTGEGKFAYARMPQPAMRVELLREIADDLELEGTDPLIAYSRPEHALTRGEGRAGKSRSKRLRVAHVQIAPWAGKYITSAKEGEGTYFYAETEYVACPLCLALAWMGLLKATAVIAARHKKSIRVFYVAPDPIRMNMPDLALLLLVFGEKYELIPCEGPPLLAAPLLPLASGETLHPLKGGCRITVWEHARTGQFIGIRGLASLPLRPLLEFIAKAKSEGRYLPALVEDLRFSDPSLLAEIVECLVFGEPDPYSVVRDLWSQLSRDKRRERLRWLEQGMVDALFKVWARRHGASGGHGARTPRHTPYSVAGLGS
;
A
#
# COMPACT_ATOMS: atom_id res chain seq x y z
N MET A 1 -21.99 18.05 18.52
CA MET A 1 -21.12 17.00 17.97
C MET A 1 -20.45 17.58 16.74
N GLU A 2 -19.13 17.64 16.71
CA GLU A 2 -18.41 18.23 15.58
C GLU A 2 -18.38 17.24 14.41
N GLU A 3 -18.44 17.77 13.20
CA GLU A 3 -18.30 17.01 11.97
C GLU A 3 -17.35 17.74 11.02
N TYR A 4 -16.30 17.05 10.59
CA TYR A 4 -15.33 17.54 9.62
C TYR A 4 -15.42 16.70 8.34
N SER A 5 -15.32 17.36 7.19
CA SER A 5 -15.24 16.72 5.88
C SER A 5 -13.98 17.19 5.18
N LEU A 6 -13.02 16.27 5.03
CA LEU A 6 -11.73 16.52 4.42
C LEU A 6 -11.66 15.89 3.04
N VAL A 7 -10.90 16.50 2.14
CA VAL A 7 -10.60 15.96 0.81
C VAL A 7 -9.09 15.97 0.63
N THR A 8 -8.52 14.82 0.27
CA THR A 8 -7.08 14.73 0.03
C THR A 8 -6.63 15.59 -1.15
N PRO A 9 -5.35 16.02 -1.20
CA PRO A 9 -4.89 17.02 -2.16
C PRO A 9 -4.92 16.58 -3.63
N GLY A 10 -4.88 15.27 -3.91
CA GLY A 10 -4.86 14.69 -5.25
C GLY A 10 -3.47 14.48 -5.84
N HIS A 11 -2.50 14.04 -5.03
CA HIS A 11 -1.12 13.76 -5.49
C HIS A 11 -0.97 12.51 -6.38
N ALA A 12 -2.08 11.86 -6.72
CA ALA A 12 -2.16 10.52 -7.29
C ALA A 12 -1.67 9.39 -6.34
N PRO A 13 -2.13 8.15 -6.55
CA PRO A 13 -1.62 7.00 -5.80
C PRO A 13 -0.13 6.72 -6.06
N PRO A 14 0.59 6.07 -5.12
CA PRO A 14 0.11 5.71 -3.79
C PRO A 14 0.12 6.87 -2.80
N MET A 15 0.73 8.03 -3.12
CA MET A 15 0.88 9.15 -2.18
C MET A 15 -0.45 9.63 -1.61
N ASP A 16 -1.47 9.82 -2.45
CA ASP A 16 -2.77 10.31 -1.97
C ASP A 16 -3.50 9.27 -1.08
N THR A 17 -3.31 7.99 -1.38
CA THR A 17 -3.77 6.88 -0.53
C THR A 17 -3.05 6.92 0.82
N LEU A 18 -1.73 7.14 0.83
CA LEU A 18 -0.94 7.24 2.04
C LEU A 18 -1.36 8.46 2.89
N ILE A 19 -1.63 9.62 2.28
CA ILE A 19 -2.15 10.79 3.00
C ILE A 19 -3.49 10.45 3.66
N ALA A 20 -4.41 9.80 2.92
CA ALA A 20 -5.70 9.40 3.48
C ALA A 20 -5.54 8.48 4.69
N LEU A 21 -4.68 7.45 4.56
CA LEU A 21 -4.39 6.51 5.64
C LEU A 21 -3.66 7.18 6.82
N GLY A 22 -2.78 8.15 6.55
CA GLY A 22 -2.07 8.91 7.58
C GLY A 22 -3.00 9.78 8.42
N ILE A 23 -3.99 10.43 7.79
CA ILE A 23 -5.05 11.17 8.50
C ILE A 23 -5.85 10.20 9.37
N VAL A 24 -6.27 9.05 8.81
CA VAL A 24 -7.03 8.05 9.57
C VAL A 24 -6.23 7.55 10.76
N ALA A 25 -4.97 7.16 10.56
CA ALA A 25 -4.10 6.68 11.64
C ALA A 25 -3.92 7.73 12.74
N ALA A 26 -3.64 9.00 12.36
CA ALA A 26 -3.51 10.08 13.32
C ALA A 26 -4.81 10.31 14.11
N VAL A 27 -5.99 10.27 13.46
CA VAL A 27 -7.28 10.41 14.15
C VAL A 27 -7.54 9.26 15.11
N LEU A 28 -7.25 8.02 14.72
CA LEU A 28 -7.48 6.87 15.60
C LEU A 28 -6.53 6.85 16.79
N ASP A 29 -5.28 7.27 16.60
CA ASP A 29 -4.27 7.36 17.67
C ASP A 29 -4.59 8.52 18.63
N ALA A 30 -4.96 9.71 18.12
CA ALA A 30 -5.24 10.89 18.94
C ALA A 30 -6.65 10.95 19.53
N CYS A 31 -7.64 10.39 18.83
CA CYS A 31 -9.06 10.47 19.18
C CYS A 31 -9.76 9.12 18.95
N PRO A 32 -9.52 8.09 19.80
CA PRO A 32 -10.05 6.74 19.57
C PRO A 32 -11.58 6.65 19.51
N GLU A 33 -12.28 7.60 20.13
CA GLU A 33 -13.75 7.66 20.13
C GLU A 33 -14.34 8.32 18.86
N ALA A 34 -13.49 8.91 18.00
CA ALA A 34 -13.93 9.54 16.78
C ALA A 34 -14.42 8.50 15.76
N ASN A 35 -15.57 8.78 15.15
CA ASN A 35 -16.06 7.98 14.05
C ASN A 35 -15.49 8.48 12.73
N VAL A 36 -14.70 7.63 12.07
CA VAL A 36 -14.05 7.91 10.79
C VAL A 36 -14.73 7.13 9.67
N SER A 37 -14.97 7.81 8.56
CA SER A 37 -15.44 7.16 7.33
C SER A 37 -14.67 7.71 6.14
N VAL A 38 -14.25 6.81 5.25
CA VAL A 38 -13.43 7.15 4.09
C VAL A 38 -14.11 6.62 2.84
N TRP A 39 -14.19 7.42 1.80
CA TRP A 39 -14.59 6.96 0.48
C TRP A 39 -13.76 7.60 -0.61
N ARG A 40 -13.61 6.85 -1.70
CA ARG A 40 -12.82 7.26 -2.86
C ARG A 40 -13.64 8.15 -3.78
N GLU A 41 -13.03 9.26 -4.21
CA GLU A 41 -13.56 10.21 -5.19
C GLU A 41 -12.55 10.35 -6.34
N GLY A 42 -12.61 9.42 -7.30
CA GLY A 42 -11.66 9.36 -8.42
C GLY A 42 -10.24 8.97 -7.97
N SER A 43 -9.31 9.92 -8.05
CA SER A 43 -7.92 9.80 -7.56
C SER A 43 -7.73 10.35 -6.14
N ARG A 44 -8.79 10.90 -5.53
CA ARG A 44 -8.81 11.49 -4.19
C ARG A 44 -9.63 10.65 -3.22
N TYR A 45 -9.56 11.02 -1.95
CA TYR A 45 -10.37 10.47 -0.88
C TYR A 45 -11.09 11.58 -0.15
N ARG A 46 -12.34 11.30 0.22
CA ARG A 46 -13.08 12.11 1.17
C ARG A 46 -13.12 11.38 2.50
N ILE A 47 -12.80 12.12 3.56
CA ILE A 47 -12.71 11.62 4.92
C ILE A 47 -13.69 12.42 5.76
N ARG A 48 -14.64 11.73 6.39
CA ARG A 48 -15.58 12.32 7.32
C ARG A 48 -15.27 11.86 8.73
N LEU A 49 -15.09 12.83 9.60
CA LEU A 49 -14.80 12.66 11.02
C LEU A 49 -16.00 13.18 11.81
N LYS A 50 -16.53 12.38 12.74
CA LYS A 50 -17.60 12.78 13.67
C LYS A 50 -17.17 12.48 15.09
N GLY A 51 -17.39 13.41 16.01
CA GLY A 51 -17.06 13.23 17.43
C GLY A 51 -16.35 14.45 18.02
N HIS A 52 -15.67 14.24 19.14
CA HIS A 52 -14.72 15.21 19.68
C HIS A 52 -13.36 14.98 19.01
N ILE A 53 -12.83 15.99 18.32
CA ILE A 53 -11.56 15.90 17.59
C ILE A 53 -10.55 16.85 18.22
N ASP A 54 -9.53 16.30 18.88
CA ASP A 54 -8.38 17.05 19.36
C ASP A 54 -7.43 17.37 18.20
N ARG A 55 -7.51 18.63 17.75
CA ARG A 55 -6.68 19.12 16.64
C ARG A 55 -5.20 19.19 17.02
N GLY A 56 -4.89 19.52 18.27
CA GLY A 56 -3.51 19.58 18.76
C GLY A 56 -2.91 18.19 18.83
N GLY A 57 -3.63 17.26 19.46
CA GLY A 57 -3.24 15.85 19.57
C GLY A 57 -3.06 15.16 18.21
N LEU A 58 -3.87 15.52 17.21
CA LEU A 58 -3.70 15.03 15.84
C LEU A 58 -2.33 15.36 15.26
N LEU A 59 -1.93 16.63 15.34
CA LEU A 59 -0.66 17.09 14.80
C LEU A 59 0.51 16.51 15.60
N GLU A 60 0.40 16.54 16.93
CA GLU A 60 1.39 15.98 17.84
C GLU A 60 1.63 14.48 17.59
N CYS A 61 0.58 13.71 17.34
CA CYS A 61 0.68 12.28 17.00
C CYS A 61 1.53 12.06 15.73
N VAL A 62 1.31 12.86 14.69
CA VAL A 62 2.08 12.79 13.44
C VAL A 62 3.55 13.16 13.70
N LEU A 63 3.80 14.29 14.36
CA LEU A 63 5.15 14.77 14.66
C LEU A 63 5.95 13.76 15.49
N ASN A 64 5.34 13.23 16.56
CA ASN A 64 5.97 12.26 17.44
C ASN A 64 6.28 10.95 16.72
N THR A 65 5.38 10.45 15.88
CA THR A 65 5.62 9.24 15.10
C THR A 65 6.82 9.41 14.15
N LEU A 66 6.89 10.55 13.43
CA LEU A 66 7.99 10.81 12.50
C LEU A 66 9.34 10.95 13.20
N ARG A 67 9.37 11.68 14.33
CA ARG A 67 10.58 11.85 15.15
C ARG A 67 11.05 10.52 15.73
N PHE A 68 10.12 9.72 16.28
CA PHE A 68 10.40 8.39 16.81
C PHE A 68 11.00 7.46 15.75
N GLU A 69 10.39 7.37 14.57
CA GLU A 69 10.89 6.49 13.50
C GLU A 69 12.25 6.95 12.95
N ALA A 70 12.50 8.26 12.88
CA ALA A 70 13.82 8.79 12.53
C ALA A 70 14.90 8.35 13.54
N GLU A 71 14.59 8.50 14.83
CA GLU A 71 15.48 8.15 15.94
C GLU A 71 15.75 6.66 16.01
N TYR A 72 14.68 5.86 15.92
CA TYR A 72 14.79 4.41 15.93
C TYR A 72 15.66 3.91 14.77
N ALA A 73 15.44 4.43 13.56
CA ALA A 73 16.24 4.06 12.39
C ALA A 73 17.70 4.53 12.49
N ALA A 74 17.97 5.67 13.14
CA ALA A 74 19.32 6.17 13.37
C ALA A 74 20.09 5.32 14.37
N MET A 75 19.43 4.88 15.44
CA MET A 75 20.05 4.08 16.51
C MET A 75 20.27 2.63 16.11
N THR A 76 19.28 2.01 15.48
CA THR A 76 19.28 0.56 15.23
C THR A 76 19.74 0.20 13.82
N GLY A 77 19.60 1.11 12.85
CA GLY A 77 19.72 0.77 11.43
C GLY A 77 18.57 -0.11 10.92
N GLU A 78 17.56 -0.38 11.76
CA GLU A 78 16.41 -1.24 11.51
C GLU A 78 15.09 -0.44 11.62
N GLY A 79 13.97 -1.14 11.46
CA GLY A 79 12.64 -0.56 11.52
C GLY A 79 12.06 -0.24 10.14
N LYS A 80 10.80 0.18 10.17
CA LYS A 80 9.98 0.33 8.97
C LYS A 80 10.49 1.45 8.07
N PHE A 81 10.85 2.59 8.66
CA PHE A 81 11.51 3.67 7.92
C PHE A 81 12.87 3.23 7.34
N ALA A 82 13.67 2.49 8.11
CA ALA A 82 14.97 2.00 7.63
C ALA A 82 14.85 1.05 6.43
N TYR A 83 13.83 0.18 6.41
CA TYR A 83 13.58 -0.71 5.28
C TYR A 83 13.00 0.05 4.07
N ALA A 84 12.09 0.99 4.29
CA ALA A 84 11.53 1.82 3.23
C ALA A 84 12.57 2.66 2.48
N ARG A 85 13.64 3.10 3.16
CA ARG A 85 14.73 3.89 2.54
C ARG A 85 15.81 3.06 1.85
N MET A 86 15.88 1.74 2.06
CA MET A 86 16.95 0.89 1.51
C MET A 86 17.24 1.08 0.00
N PRO A 87 16.23 1.21 -0.89
CA PRO A 87 16.46 1.42 -2.31
C PRO A 87 16.84 2.87 -2.68
N GLN A 88 16.75 3.81 -1.73
CA GLN A 88 16.99 5.26 -1.91
C GLN A 88 18.23 5.72 -1.11
N PRO A 89 19.46 5.52 -1.60
CA PRO A 89 20.68 5.87 -0.87
C PRO A 89 20.83 7.37 -0.57
N ALA A 90 20.19 8.25 -1.36
CA ALA A 90 20.19 9.69 -1.13
C ALA A 90 19.27 10.12 0.03
N MET A 91 18.36 9.23 0.48
CA MET A 91 17.46 9.54 1.57
C MET A 91 18.21 9.45 2.91
N ARG A 92 18.36 10.61 3.54
CA ARG A 92 18.97 10.74 4.87
C ARG A 92 18.05 10.22 5.97
N VAL A 93 18.64 9.74 7.05
CA VAL A 93 17.88 9.22 8.21
C VAL A 93 17.16 10.35 8.95
N GLU A 94 17.70 11.57 8.92
CA GLU A 94 17.08 12.72 9.60
C GLU A 94 15.88 13.28 8.84
N LEU A 95 15.58 12.77 7.63
CA LEU A 95 14.53 13.33 6.77
C LEU A 95 13.18 13.43 7.48
N LEU A 96 12.74 12.39 8.21
CA LEU A 96 11.44 12.43 8.89
C LEU A 96 11.42 13.48 10.01
N ARG A 97 12.54 13.65 10.73
CA ARG A 97 12.68 14.71 11.74
C ARG A 97 12.63 16.09 11.08
N GLU A 98 13.35 16.30 9.99
CA GLU A 98 13.32 17.56 9.25
C GLU A 98 11.91 17.90 8.72
N ILE A 99 11.14 16.91 8.26
CA ILE A 99 9.75 17.09 7.86
C ILE A 99 8.87 17.47 9.05
N ALA A 100 9.07 16.81 10.21
CA ALA A 100 8.33 17.12 11.43
C ALA A 100 8.61 18.55 11.92
N ASP A 101 9.88 18.95 11.97
CA ASP A 101 10.29 20.29 12.43
C ASP A 101 9.73 21.38 11.49
N ASP A 102 9.77 21.18 10.18
CA ASP A 102 9.16 22.10 9.22
C ASP A 102 7.63 22.21 9.40
N LEU A 103 6.95 21.09 9.63
CA LEU A 103 5.49 21.09 9.83
C LEU A 103 5.10 21.79 11.14
N GLU A 104 5.86 21.58 12.20
CA GLU A 104 5.67 22.25 13.49
C GLU A 104 5.86 23.77 13.34
N LEU A 105 6.89 24.20 12.61
CA LEU A 105 7.14 25.61 12.30
C LEU A 105 6.04 26.22 11.42
N GLU A 106 5.50 25.47 10.45
CA GLU A 106 4.39 25.94 9.63
C GLU A 106 3.06 26.04 10.39
N GLY A 107 2.88 25.27 11.48
CA GLY A 107 1.67 25.30 12.31
C GLY A 107 0.37 25.00 11.54
N THR A 108 0.46 24.24 10.44
CA THR A 108 -0.68 24.01 9.55
C THR A 108 -1.60 22.93 10.08
N ASP A 109 -2.84 23.30 10.43
CA ASP A 109 -3.89 22.36 10.85
C ASP A 109 -4.41 21.53 9.66
N PRO A 110 -4.31 20.18 9.68
CA PRO A 110 -4.80 19.32 8.61
C PRO A 110 -6.31 19.47 8.36
N LEU A 111 -7.11 19.72 9.40
CA LEU A 111 -8.57 19.84 9.27
C LEU A 111 -8.96 21.09 8.49
N ILE A 112 -8.17 22.16 8.63
CA ILE A 112 -8.36 23.40 7.86
C ILE A 112 -7.78 23.22 6.46
N ALA A 113 -6.54 22.73 6.37
CA ALA A 113 -5.79 22.62 5.13
C ALA A 113 -6.48 21.74 4.08
N TYR A 114 -7.13 20.66 4.51
CA TYR A 114 -7.83 19.70 3.64
C TYR A 114 -9.34 19.84 3.64
N SER A 115 -9.89 20.89 4.26
CA SER A 115 -11.27 21.30 4.01
C SER A 115 -11.50 21.77 2.57
N ARG A 116 -10.42 22.14 1.86
CA ARG A 116 -10.45 22.64 0.48
C ARG A 116 -9.79 21.63 -0.47
N PRO A 117 -10.46 21.24 -1.58
CA PRO A 117 -9.94 20.25 -2.53
C PRO A 117 -8.78 20.76 -3.40
N GLU A 118 -8.42 22.04 -3.31
CA GLU A 118 -7.40 22.68 -4.16
C GLU A 118 -6.04 22.81 -3.47
N HIS A 119 -5.83 22.18 -2.31
CA HIS A 119 -4.62 22.30 -1.50
C HIS A 119 -3.31 22.23 -2.32
N ALA A 120 -3.09 21.13 -3.04
CA ALA A 120 -1.87 20.93 -3.84
C ALA A 120 -1.68 22.01 -4.91
N LEU A 121 -2.77 22.49 -5.53
CA LEU A 121 -2.73 23.58 -6.51
C LEU A 121 -2.35 24.91 -5.86
N THR A 122 -2.97 25.24 -4.72
CA THR A 122 -2.70 26.50 -4.00
C THR A 122 -1.28 26.56 -3.42
N ARG A 123 -0.71 25.41 -3.07
CA ARG A 123 0.66 25.28 -2.56
C ARG A 123 1.71 25.12 -3.66
N GLY A 124 1.29 24.96 -4.93
CA GLY A 124 2.20 24.78 -6.06
C GLY A 124 2.98 23.47 -6.02
N GLU A 125 2.37 22.40 -5.48
CA GLU A 125 2.96 21.08 -5.35
C GLU A 125 2.94 20.32 -6.69
N GLY A 126 3.83 19.35 -6.85
CA GLY A 126 3.97 18.55 -8.07
C GLY A 126 5.36 18.65 -8.72
N ARG A 127 5.52 18.10 -9.94
CA ARG A 127 6.82 18.09 -10.64
C ARG A 127 7.22 19.46 -11.21
N ALA A 128 6.26 20.32 -11.56
CA ALA A 128 6.57 21.70 -11.96
C ALA A 128 6.81 22.65 -10.77
N GLY A 129 6.64 22.16 -9.54
CA GLY A 129 6.92 22.94 -8.33
C GLY A 129 8.40 23.27 -8.26
N LYS A 130 8.75 24.56 -8.10
CA LYS A 130 10.13 24.96 -7.88
C LYS A 130 10.53 24.55 -6.46
N SER A 131 11.27 23.44 -6.33
CA SER A 131 11.93 22.98 -5.08
C SER A 131 12.72 24.10 -4.37
N ARG A 132 13.15 25.14 -5.11
CA ARG A 132 13.83 26.34 -4.59
C ARG A 132 12.94 27.25 -3.70
N SER A 133 11.63 27.02 -3.65
CA SER A 133 10.78 27.62 -2.62
C SER A 133 11.10 26.97 -1.29
N LYS A 134 11.51 27.75 -0.27
CA LYS A 134 11.79 27.26 1.11
C LYS A 134 10.63 26.48 1.76
N ARG A 135 9.46 26.43 1.13
CA ARG A 135 8.22 25.81 1.65
C ARG A 135 7.90 24.43 1.08
N LEU A 136 8.66 23.92 0.11
CA LEU A 136 8.39 22.63 -0.53
C LEU A 136 9.63 21.74 -0.46
N ARG A 137 9.42 20.44 -0.21
CA ARG A 137 10.48 19.45 -0.17
C ARG A 137 10.29 18.40 -1.25
N VAL A 138 11.40 17.80 -1.68
CA VAL A 138 11.39 16.63 -2.55
C VAL A 138 10.66 15.49 -1.86
N ALA A 139 9.68 14.92 -2.56
CA ALA A 139 8.92 13.79 -2.08
C ALA A 139 9.74 12.52 -2.22
N HIS A 140 10.35 12.14 -1.10
CA HIS A 140 11.04 10.86 -0.92
C HIS A 140 10.08 9.71 -0.58
N VAL A 141 8.83 10.03 -0.26
CA VAL A 141 7.74 9.06 -0.23
C VAL A 141 7.44 8.58 -1.65
N GLN A 142 7.03 7.31 -1.80
CA GLN A 142 6.81 6.73 -3.11
C GLN A 142 5.60 7.35 -3.81
N ILE A 143 5.78 7.78 -5.06
CA ILE A 143 4.75 8.37 -5.91
C ILE A 143 4.73 7.63 -7.24
N ALA A 144 3.55 7.34 -7.79
CA ALA A 144 3.46 6.67 -9.08
C ALA A 144 4.30 7.40 -10.15
N PRO A 145 4.99 6.66 -11.04
CA PRO A 145 5.88 7.25 -12.04
C PRO A 145 5.22 8.31 -12.92
N TRP A 146 3.91 8.18 -13.19
CA TRP A 146 3.15 9.09 -14.04
C TRP A 146 2.65 10.36 -13.33
N ALA A 147 2.69 10.40 -11.99
CA ALA A 147 2.13 11.51 -11.23
C ALA A 147 2.84 12.84 -11.54
N GLY A 148 2.06 13.85 -11.93
CA GLY A 148 2.57 15.18 -12.27
C GLY A 148 3.47 15.24 -13.51
N LYS A 149 3.63 14.13 -14.27
CA LYS A 149 4.41 14.10 -15.52
C LYS A 149 3.69 14.73 -16.70
N TYR A 150 2.36 14.75 -16.65
CA TYR A 150 1.51 15.33 -17.68
C TYR A 150 0.77 16.50 -17.05
N ILE A 151 1.25 17.71 -17.31
CA ILE A 151 0.57 18.93 -16.90
C ILE A 151 -0.05 19.53 -18.16
N THR A 152 -1.37 19.65 -18.16
CA THR A 152 -2.09 20.49 -19.10
C THR A 152 -2.02 21.91 -18.57
N SER A 153 -1.14 22.74 -19.13
CA SER A 153 -1.19 24.16 -18.80
C SER A 153 -2.38 24.79 -19.54
N ALA A 154 -3.44 25.09 -18.82
CA ALA A 154 -4.55 25.91 -19.35
C ALA A 154 -4.17 27.40 -19.39
N LYS A 155 -2.93 27.73 -19.75
CA LYS A 155 -2.58 29.11 -20.09
C LYS A 155 -2.82 29.28 -21.57
N GLU A 156 -3.89 30.01 -21.88
CA GLU A 156 -4.19 30.57 -23.21
C GLU A 156 -4.52 29.55 -24.30
N GLY A 157 -5.66 28.87 -24.20
CA GLY A 157 -6.39 28.33 -25.36
C GLY A 157 -5.75 27.17 -26.13
N GLU A 158 -4.47 26.86 -25.91
CA GLU A 158 -3.73 25.79 -26.55
C GLU A 158 -3.30 24.79 -25.48
N GLY A 159 -3.97 23.64 -25.43
CA GLY A 159 -3.66 22.57 -24.49
C GLY A 159 -2.33 21.91 -24.82
N THR A 160 -1.21 22.53 -24.48
CA THR A 160 0.12 21.93 -24.62
C THR A 160 0.42 21.01 -23.44
N TYR A 161 0.72 19.75 -23.74
CA TYR A 161 1.20 18.77 -22.77
C TYR A 161 2.68 19.03 -22.49
N PHE A 162 3.02 19.40 -21.26
CA PHE A 162 4.42 19.52 -20.85
C PHE A 162 4.87 18.26 -20.11
N TYR A 163 5.98 17.68 -20.57
CA TYR A 163 6.72 16.60 -19.91
C TYR A 163 7.86 17.20 -19.08
N ALA A 164 7.90 16.90 -17.79
CA ALA A 164 8.98 17.34 -16.91
C ALA A 164 9.54 16.14 -16.11
N GLU A 165 10.83 15.86 -16.28
CA GLU A 165 11.59 14.87 -15.49
C GLU A 165 12.10 15.42 -14.16
N THR A 166 11.43 16.45 -13.64
CA THR A 166 11.78 17.06 -12.37
C THR A 166 11.26 16.22 -11.21
N GLU A 167 11.97 16.33 -10.09
CA GLU A 167 11.57 15.73 -8.83
C GLU A 167 10.18 16.22 -8.43
N TYR A 168 9.39 15.32 -7.82
CA TYR A 168 8.09 15.71 -7.30
C TYR A 168 8.31 16.43 -5.97
N VAL A 169 7.71 17.60 -5.78
CA VAL A 169 7.77 18.34 -4.51
C VAL A 169 6.40 18.48 -3.87
N ALA A 170 6.36 18.47 -2.53
CA ALA A 170 5.15 18.60 -1.73
C ALA A 170 5.43 19.40 -0.46
N CYS A 171 4.37 19.91 0.18
CA CYS A 171 4.50 20.65 1.44
C CYS A 171 4.77 19.71 2.63
N PRO A 172 5.29 20.23 3.77
CA PRO A 172 5.58 19.42 4.95
C PRO A 172 4.37 18.63 5.45
N LEU A 173 3.17 19.20 5.40
CA LEU A 173 1.94 18.51 5.82
C LEU A 173 1.65 17.26 4.95
N CYS A 174 1.66 17.42 3.62
CA CYS A 174 1.42 16.31 2.69
C CYS A 174 2.46 15.20 2.87
N LEU A 175 3.73 15.57 3.04
CA LEU A 175 4.81 14.60 3.27
C LEU A 175 4.68 13.90 4.62
N ALA A 176 4.39 14.65 5.68
CA ALA A 176 4.23 14.11 7.02
C ALA A 176 3.10 13.08 7.09
N LEU A 177 1.93 13.42 6.52
CA LEU A 177 0.78 12.51 6.48
C LEU A 177 1.01 11.32 5.55
N ALA A 178 1.69 11.50 4.41
CA ALA A 178 2.05 10.39 3.55
C ALA A 178 3.02 9.41 4.25
N TRP A 179 4.01 9.92 4.98
CA TRP A 179 4.89 9.08 5.79
C TRP A 179 4.15 8.42 6.95
N MET A 180 3.25 9.13 7.63
CA MET A 180 2.38 8.56 8.66
C MET A 180 1.58 7.37 8.12
N GLY A 181 0.95 7.50 6.94
CA GLY A 181 0.24 6.39 6.29
C GLY A 181 1.15 5.23 5.88
N LEU A 182 2.38 5.52 5.44
CA LEU A 182 3.35 4.47 5.11
C LEU A 182 3.77 3.71 6.37
N LEU A 183 4.04 4.42 7.45
CA LEU A 183 4.52 3.86 8.71
C LEU A 183 3.41 3.12 9.47
N LYS A 184 2.18 3.63 9.48
CA LYS A 184 1.08 3.08 10.29
C LYS A 184 0.09 2.19 9.54
N ALA A 185 0.08 2.20 8.20
CA ALA A 185 -0.98 1.52 7.45
C ALA A 185 -0.48 0.68 6.25
N THR A 186 0.82 0.62 5.99
CA THR A 186 1.38 -0.06 4.81
C THR A 186 2.34 -1.16 5.21
N ALA A 187 2.20 -2.39 4.73
CA ALA A 187 3.22 -3.41 4.98
C ALA A 187 4.48 -3.10 4.18
N VAL A 188 5.66 -3.17 4.80
CA VAL A 188 6.96 -2.86 4.16
C VAL A 188 7.84 -4.10 4.15
N ILE A 189 7.97 -4.72 2.99
CA ILE A 189 8.73 -5.97 2.83
C ILE A 189 9.95 -5.66 1.98
N ALA A 190 11.12 -5.61 2.61
CA ALA A 190 12.39 -5.44 1.91
C ALA A 190 12.95 -6.80 1.50
N ALA A 191 13.39 -6.92 0.26
CA ALA A 191 14.08 -8.09 -0.27
C ALA A 191 15.48 -7.67 -0.74
N ARG A 192 16.49 -8.41 -0.28
CA ARG A 192 17.88 -8.16 -0.63
C ARG A 192 18.50 -9.42 -1.22
N HIS A 193 18.88 -9.34 -2.49
CA HIS A 193 19.67 -10.38 -3.16
C HIS A 193 20.88 -9.77 -3.85
N LYS A 194 22.08 -10.19 -3.43
CA LYS A 194 23.36 -9.68 -3.94
C LYS A 194 23.41 -8.14 -3.87
N LYS A 195 23.55 -7.46 -5.00
CA LYS A 195 23.57 -6.00 -5.13
C LYS A 195 22.19 -5.38 -5.44
N SER A 196 21.13 -6.21 -5.54
CA SER A 196 19.78 -5.75 -5.79
C SER A 196 19.00 -5.58 -4.49
N ILE A 197 18.27 -4.48 -4.40
CA ILE A 197 17.36 -4.19 -3.30
C ILE A 197 15.99 -3.89 -3.91
N ARG A 198 14.98 -4.60 -3.45
CA ARG A 198 13.58 -4.39 -3.82
C ARG A 198 12.79 -4.19 -2.53
N VAL A 199 11.88 -3.23 -2.52
CA VAL A 199 10.96 -3.02 -1.40
C VAL A 199 9.55 -3.04 -1.93
N PHE A 200 8.76 -3.94 -1.37
CA PHE A 200 7.35 -4.08 -1.67
C PHE A 200 6.56 -3.39 -0.59
N TYR A 201 5.58 -2.61 -1.03
CA TYR A 201 4.65 -1.92 -0.17
C TYR A 201 3.25 -2.44 -0.46
N VAL A 202 2.52 -2.80 0.60
CA VAL A 202 1.15 -3.31 0.49
C VAL A 202 0.28 -2.45 1.39
N ALA A 203 -0.60 -1.63 0.80
CA ALA A 203 -1.48 -0.74 1.55
C ALA A 203 -2.96 -1.02 1.22
N PRO A 204 -3.86 -0.89 2.21
CA PRO A 204 -5.28 -0.86 1.92
C PRO A 204 -5.62 0.39 1.10
N ASP A 205 -6.54 0.25 0.16
CA ASP A 205 -7.04 1.32 -0.70
C ASP A 205 -8.58 1.41 -0.52
N PRO A 206 -9.05 2.22 0.46
CA PRO A 206 -10.46 2.31 0.80
C PRO A 206 -11.30 2.79 -0.39
N ILE A 207 -12.32 2.02 -0.80
CA ILE A 207 -13.37 2.50 -1.72
C ILE A 207 -14.47 3.18 -0.91
N ARG A 208 -14.94 2.50 0.13
CA ARG A 208 -15.93 2.99 1.09
C ARG A 208 -15.81 2.18 2.37
N MET A 209 -15.24 2.78 3.42
CA MET A 209 -14.93 2.10 4.67
C MET A 209 -15.34 2.95 5.88
N ASN A 210 -15.62 2.27 6.98
CA ASN A 210 -15.89 2.86 8.29
C ASN A 210 -14.71 2.62 9.25
N MET A 211 -14.76 3.23 10.42
CA MET A 211 -13.68 3.18 11.40
C MET A 211 -13.27 1.76 11.80
N PRO A 212 -14.18 0.82 12.15
CA PRO A 212 -13.76 -0.52 12.56
C PRO A 212 -12.99 -1.26 11.46
N ASP A 213 -13.48 -1.21 10.22
CA ASP A 213 -12.78 -1.87 9.11
C ASP A 213 -11.42 -1.20 8.84
N LEU A 214 -11.33 0.13 8.96
CA LEU A 214 -10.09 0.88 8.79
C LEU A 214 -9.06 0.51 9.87
N ALA A 215 -9.46 0.54 11.15
CA ALA A 215 -8.59 0.20 12.28
C ALA A 215 -8.00 -1.21 12.14
N LEU A 216 -8.82 -2.18 11.74
CA LEU A 216 -8.36 -3.56 11.51
C LEU A 216 -7.33 -3.65 10.37
N LEU A 217 -7.56 -2.95 9.25
CA LEU A 217 -6.60 -2.96 8.15
C LEU A 217 -5.29 -2.24 8.50
N LEU A 218 -5.38 -1.16 9.28
CA LEU A 218 -4.21 -0.46 9.81
C LEU A 218 -3.38 -1.39 10.70
N LEU A 219 -4.00 -2.22 11.54
CA LEU A 219 -3.29 -3.22 12.34
C LEU A 219 -2.55 -4.23 11.44
N VAL A 220 -3.26 -4.89 10.53
CA VAL A 220 -2.69 -5.97 9.70
C VAL A 220 -1.57 -5.49 8.78
N PHE A 221 -1.74 -4.34 8.13
CA PHE A 221 -0.72 -3.83 7.20
C PHE A 221 0.31 -2.96 7.93
N GLY A 222 -0.08 -2.20 8.95
CA GLY A 222 0.79 -1.31 9.71
C GLY A 222 1.87 -2.04 10.50
N GLU A 223 1.56 -3.19 11.10
CA GLU A 223 2.55 -3.91 11.92
C GLU A 223 3.56 -4.70 11.07
N LYS A 224 3.23 -5.02 9.81
CA LYS A 224 4.10 -5.85 8.98
C LYS A 224 5.27 -5.05 8.42
N TYR A 225 6.47 -5.32 8.91
CA TYR A 225 7.72 -4.97 8.23
C TYR A 225 8.74 -6.09 8.39
N GLU A 226 9.47 -6.42 7.32
CA GLU A 226 10.49 -7.47 7.37
C GLU A 226 11.56 -7.31 6.28
N LEU A 227 12.73 -7.89 6.54
CA LEU A 227 13.81 -8.04 5.58
C LEU A 227 13.97 -9.52 5.21
N ILE A 228 13.78 -9.83 3.93
CA ILE A 228 13.89 -11.18 3.38
C ILE A 228 15.23 -11.31 2.62
N PRO A 229 16.10 -12.28 2.95
CA PRO A 229 17.40 -12.48 2.32
C PRO A 229 17.31 -13.24 0.98
N CYS A 230 16.35 -12.89 0.12
CA CYS A 230 16.17 -13.48 -1.22
C CYS A 230 15.79 -12.41 -2.25
N GLU A 231 15.52 -12.81 -3.50
CA GLU A 231 15.11 -11.89 -4.59
C GLU A 231 13.77 -11.20 -4.33
N GLY A 232 13.00 -11.70 -3.36
CA GLY A 232 11.68 -11.22 -3.03
C GLY A 232 10.61 -11.80 -3.95
N PRO A 233 9.33 -11.77 -3.51
CA PRO A 233 8.24 -12.32 -4.28
C PRO A 233 7.97 -11.53 -5.57
N PRO A 234 7.25 -12.11 -6.54
CA PRO A 234 6.56 -11.33 -7.56
C PRO A 234 5.64 -10.28 -6.92
N LEU A 235 5.41 -9.16 -7.60
CA LEU A 235 4.59 -8.06 -7.10
C LEU A 235 3.21 -8.54 -6.62
N LEU A 236 2.58 -9.43 -7.38
CA LEU A 236 1.23 -9.94 -7.09
C LEU A 236 1.19 -10.86 -5.87
N ALA A 237 2.30 -11.49 -5.49
CA ALA A 237 2.37 -12.36 -4.31
C ALA A 237 2.52 -11.57 -3.00
N ALA A 238 3.04 -10.34 -3.06
CA ALA A 238 3.33 -9.54 -1.87
C ALA A 238 2.15 -9.37 -0.89
N PRO A 239 0.87 -9.22 -1.32
CA PRO A 239 -0.28 -9.17 -0.41
C PRO A 239 -0.49 -10.40 0.46
N LEU A 240 -0.10 -11.60 0.01
CA LEU A 240 -0.29 -12.80 0.81
C LEU A 240 0.61 -12.80 2.04
N LEU A 241 1.77 -12.13 2.00
CA LEU A 241 2.71 -12.08 3.12
C LEU A 241 2.11 -11.42 4.38
N PRO A 242 1.60 -10.18 4.37
CA PRO A 242 0.94 -9.59 5.55
C PRO A 242 -0.35 -10.34 5.92
N LEU A 243 -1.15 -10.75 4.95
CA LEU A 243 -2.45 -11.39 5.22
C LEU A 243 -2.30 -12.79 5.83
N ALA A 244 -1.26 -13.54 5.46
CA ALA A 244 -1.00 -14.87 6.00
C ALA A 244 -0.32 -14.83 7.38
N SER A 245 0.55 -13.86 7.68
CA SER A 245 1.29 -13.83 8.95
C SER A 245 0.54 -13.18 10.13
N GLY A 246 -0.52 -12.41 9.88
CA GLY A 246 -1.28 -11.72 10.93
C GLY A 246 -2.57 -12.42 11.38
N GLU A 247 -3.32 -11.74 12.25
CA GLU A 247 -4.67 -12.17 12.62
C GLU A 247 -5.62 -12.19 11.41
N THR A 248 -6.56 -13.13 11.42
CA THR A 248 -7.54 -13.28 10.34
C THR A 248 -8.65 -12.25 10.47
N LEU A 249 -8.73 -11.32 9.51
CA LEU A 249 -9.83 -10.36 9.44
C LEU A 249 -10.99 -10.88 8.60
N HIS A 250 -12.09 -11.26 9.25
CA HIS A 250 -13.36 -11.50 8.55
C HIS A 250 -14.58 -11.30 9.45
N PRO A 251 -15.67 -10.66 8.98
CA PRO A 251 -15.85 -9.99 7.68
C PRO A 251 -15.65 -8.46 7.73
N LEU A 252 -14.92 -7.90 6.75
CA LEU A 252 -14.99 -6.46 6.45
C LEU A 252 -16.37 -6.13 5.85
N LYS A 253 -16.98 -5.04 6.31
CA LYS A 253 -18.28 -4.57 5.78
C LYS A 253 -18.10 -3.61 4.60
N GLY A 254 -17.04 -2.83 4.61
CA GLY A 254 -16.70 -1.83 3.61
C GLY A 254 -16.07 -2.39 2.33
N GLY A 255 -16.11 -1.58 1.27
CA GLY A 255 -15.41 -1.85 0.03
C GLY A 255 -13.95 -1.37 0.11
N CYS A 256 -13.01 -2.25 -0.19
CA CYS A 256 -11.58 -1.96 -0.14
C CYS A 256 -10.83 -2.71 -1.25
N ARG A 257 -9.78 -2.08 -1.76
CA ARG A 257 -8.76 -2.69 -2.63
C ARG A 257 -7.45 -2.78 -1.85
N ILE A 258 -6.46 -3.43 -2.44
CA ILE A 258 -5.07 -3.33 -2.02
C ILE A 258 -4.33 -2.60 -3.13
N THR A 259 -3.51 -1.62 -2.77
CA THR A 259 -2.50 -1.08 -3.68
C THR A 259 -1.15 -1.68 -3.31
N VAL A 260 -0.47 -2.27 -4.30
CA VAL A 260 0.83 -2.89 -4.15
C VAL A 260 1.80 -2.20 -5.07
N TRP A 261 2.96 -1.79 -4.58
CA TRP A 261 4.01 -1.24 -5.43
C TRP A 261 5.39 -1.74 -5.03
N GLU A 262 6.26 -1.84 -6.03
CA GLU A 262 7.65 -2.23 -5.88
C GLU A 262 8.54 -1.03 -6.17
N HIS A 263 9.38 -0.67 -5.21
CA HIS A 263 10.48 0.26 -5.42
C HIS A 263 11.81 -0.49 -5.40
N ALA A 264 12.58 -0.38 -6.49
CA ALA A 264 13.79 -1.17 -6.67
C ALA A 264 15.00 -0.29 -6.95
N ARG A 265 16.15 -0.79 -6.50
CA ARG A 265 17.47 -0.34 -6.92
C ARG A 265 18.15 -1.50 -7.64
N THR A 266 18.44 -1.31 -8.93
CA THR A 266 19.15 -2.30 -9.75
C THR A 266 20.12 -1.58 -10.68
N GLY A 267 21.42 -1.75 -10.43
CA GLY A 267 22.44 -0.98 -11.13
C GLY A 267 22.31 0.52 -10.82
N GLN A 268 22.12 1.33 -11.87
CA GLN A 268 21.92 2.77 -11.78
C GLN A 268 20.45 3.17 -11.62
N PHE A 269 19.51 2.26 -11.91
CA PHE A 269 18.08 2.57 -11.79
C PHE A 269 17.63 2.56 -10.33
N ILE A 270 16.92 3.62 -9.94
CA ILE A 270 16.21 3.77 -8.66
C ILE A 270 14.82 4.30 -8.99
N GLY A 271 13.77 3.55 -8.64
CA GLY A 271 12.40 3.98 -8.88
C GLY A 271 11.35 2.89 -8.69
N ILE A 272 10.08 3.25 -8.90
CA ILE A 272 8.98 2.30 -8.89
C ILE A 272 9.02 1.45 -10.16
N ARG A 273 9.13 0.13 -10.01
CA ARG A 273 9.13 -0.85 -11.12
C ARG A 273 7.78 -1.47 -11.40
N GLY A 274 6.95 -1.58 -10.37
CA GLY A 274 5.65 -2.23 -10.46
C GLY A 274 4.63 -1.52 -9.59
N LEU A 275 3.40 -1.45 -10.08
CA LEU A 275 2.24 -0.95 -9.34
C LEU A 275 1.04 -1.79 -9.77
N ALA A 276 0.33 -2.36 -8.79
CA ALA A 276 -0.88 -3.14 -8.99
C ALA A 276 -1.96 -2.69 -8.01
N SER A 277 -3.21 -2.78 -8.44
CA SER A 277 -4.38 -2.58 -7.57
C SER A 277 -5.27 -3.81 -7.66
N LEU A 278 -5.49 -4.46 -6.52
CA LEU A 278 -6.14 -5.76 -6.44
C LEU A 278 -7.40 -5.69 -5.56
N PRO A 279 -8.47 -6.45 -5.85
CA PRO A 279 -9.60 -6.54 -4.94
C PRO A 279 -9.17 -7.27 -3.64
N LEU A 280 -9.38 -6.64 -2.48
CA LEU A 280 -9.00 -7.21 -1.18
C LEU A 280 -9.89 -8.40 -0.78
N ARG A 281 -11.19 -8.30 -1.09
CA ARG A 281 -12.21 -9.26 -0.64
C ARG A 281 -11.93 -10.73 -0.97
N PRO A 282 -11.62 -11.13 -2.23
CA PRO A 282 -11.34 -12.54 -2.52
C PRO A 282 -10.11 -13.06 -1.76
N LEU A 283 -9.08 -12.23 -1.58
CA LEU A 283 -7.90 -12.59 -0.82
C LEU A 283 -8.23 -12.80 0.67
N LEU A 284 -8.98 -11.89 1.28
CA LEU A 284 -9.41 -12.06 2.68
C LEU A 284 -10.33 -13.26 2.87
N GLU A 285 -11.28 -13.48 1.96
CA GLU A 285 -12.18 -14.65 2.04
C GLU A 285 -11.39 -15.96 1.96
N PHE A 286 -10.37 -16.03 1.10
CA PHE A 286 -9.47 -17.18 1.01
C PHE A 286 -8.68 -17.36 2.31
N ILE A 287 -7.95 -16.33 2.75
CA ILE A 287 -7.13 -16.38 3.97
C ILE A 287 -7.99 -16.77 5.18
N ALA A 288 -9.18 -16.19 5.30
CA ALA A 288 -10.06 -16.46 6.43
C ALA A 288 -10.57 -17.89 6.47
N LYS A 289 -11.03 -18.40 5.33
CA LYS A 289 -11.47 -19.79 5.22
C LYS A 289 -10.32 -20.77 5.46
N ALA A 290 -9.17 -20.52 4.80
CA ALA A 290 -8.00 -21.38 4.90
C ALA A 290 -7.45 -21.44 6.34
N LYS A 291 -7.45 -20.32 7.07
CA LYS A 291 -7.04 -20.28 8.50
C LYS A 291 -8.12 -20.80 9.46
N SER A 292 -9.40 -20.73 9.11
CA SER A 292 -10.47 -21.30 9.95
C SER A 292 -10.57 -22.82 9.83
N GLU A 293 -10.26 -23.36 8.64
CA GLU A 293 -10.37 -24.79 8.32
C GLU A 293 -9.01 -25.51 8.38
N GLY A 294 -7.90 -24.78 8.63
CA GLY A 294 -6.53 -25.31 8.62
C GLY A 294 -5.55 -24.49 9.46
N ARG A 295 -4.36 -25.05 9.71
CA ARG A 295 -3.32 -24.49 10.60
C ARG A 295 -2.05 -24.09 9.85
N TYR A 296 -1.81 -24.64 8.66
CA TYR A 296 -0.50 -24.53 8.00
C TYR A 296 -0.40 -23.44 6.93
N LEU A 297 -1.44 -22.64 6.70
CA LEU A 297 -1.36 -21.56 5.70
C LEU A 297 -0.17 -20.61 5.93
N PRO A 298 0.11 -20.11 7.16
CA PRO A 298 1.28 -19.26 7.38
C PRO A 298 2.59 -19.97 7.06
N ALA A 299 2.72 -21.26 7.44
CA ALA A 299 3.91 -22.06 7.17
C ALA A 299 4.11 -22.33 5.67
N LEU A 300 3.02 -22.56 4.92
CA LEU A 300 3.07 -22.73 3.48
C LEU A 300 3.54 -21.44 2.80
N VAL A 301 2.95 -20.29 3.17
CA VAL A 301 3.33 -18.99 2.59
C VAL A 301 4.79 -18.68 2.90
N GLU A 302 5.21 -18.98 4.14
CA GLU A 302 6.59 -18.84 4.59
C GLU A 302 7.57 -19.72 3.81
N ASP A 303 7.21 -20.96 3.48
CA ASP A 303 8.07 -21.82 2.67
C ASP A 303 8.13 -21.37 1.22
N LEU A 304 6.98 -21.11 0.60
CA LEU A 304 6.88 -20.74 -0.81
C LEU A 304 7.61 -19.44 -1.10
N ARG A 305 7.65 -18.48 -0.15
CA ARG A 305 8.41 -17.24 -0.34
C ARG A 305 9.93 -17.45 -0.52
N PHE A 306 10.44 -18.62 -0.13
CA PHE A 306 11.85 -18.99 -0.32
C PHE A 306 12.04 -20.06 -1.39
N SER A 307 11.13 -21.03 -1.48
CA SER A 307 11.27 -22.20 -2.34
C SER A 307 10.78 -21.93 -3.76
N ASP A 308 9.61 -21.32 -3.92
CA ASP A 308 9.06 -20.90 -5.21
C ASP A 308 7.99 -19.79 -5.04
N PRO A 309 8.41 -18.51 -5.05
CA PRO A 309 7.50 -17.38 -4.84
C PRO A 309 6.48 -17.19 -5.97
N SER A 310 6.68 -17.83 -7.13
CA SER A 310 5.75 -17.73 -8.27
C SER A 310 4.41 -18.40 -7.95
N LEU A 311 4.41 -19.47 -7.17
CA LEU A 311 3.19 -20.16 -6.73
C LEU A 311 2.31 -19.29 -5.83
N LEU A 312 2.90 -18.36 -5.06
CA LEU A 312 2.12 -17.36 -4.32
C LEU A 312 1.41 -16.39 -5.27
N ALA A 313 2.03 -16.05 -6.39
CA ALA A 313 1.41 -15.20 -7.41
C ALA A 313 0.27 -15.96 -8.10
N GLU A 314 0.45 -17.24 -8.43
CA GLU A 314 -0.60 -18.08 -9.02
C GLU A 314 -1.84 -18.18 -8.11
N ILE A 315 -1.67 -18.31 -6.80
CA ILE A 315 -2.80 -18.26 -5.84
C ILE A 315 -3.56 -16.94 -5.99
N VAL A 316 -2.85 -15.82 -6.05
CA VAL A 316 -3.47 -14.49 -6.21
C VAL A 316 -4.14 -14.36 -7.56
N GLU A 317 -3.50 -14.80 -8.64
CA GLU A 317 -4.03 -14.73 -10.01
C GLU A 317 -5.30 -15.58 -10.15
N CYS A 318 -5.28 -16.82 -9.66
CA CYS A 318 -6.44 -17.68 -9.56
C CYS A 318 -7.61 -16.99 -8.82
N LEU A 319 -7.36 -16.43 -7.63
CA LEU A 319 -8.41 -15.79 -6.83
C LEU A 319 -8.93 -14.48 -7.46
N VAL A 320 -8.06 -13.68 -8.07
CA VAL A 320 -8.41 -12.34 -8.55
C VAL A 320 -8.94 -12.37 -9.98
N PHE A 321 -8.22 -13.05 -10.88
CA PHE A 321 -8.45 -13.08 -12.32
C PHE A 321 -9.15 -14.35 -12.80
N GLY A 322 -9.05 -15.44 -12.05
CA GLY A 322 -9.72 -16.71 -12.38
C GLY A 322 -8.87 -17.70 -13.15
N GLU A 323 -7.66 -17.29 -13.55
CA GLU A 323 -6.66 -18.11 -14.22
C GLU A 323 -5.30 -17.96 -13.48
N PRO A 324 -4.54 -19.06 -13.28
CA PRO A 324 -4.93 -20.45 -13.55
C PRO A 324 -6.11 -20.92 -12.68
N ASP A 325 -6.75 -22.02 -13.05
CA ASP A 325 -7.85 -22.59 -12.26
C ASP A 325 -7.35 -23.23 -10.95
N PRO A 326 -8.21 -23.43 -9.94
CA PRO A 326 -7.79 -23.94 -8.63
C PRO A 326 -7.11 -25.31 -8.67
N TYR A 327 -7.49 -26.19 -9.60
CA TYR A 327 -6.87 -27.51 -9.71
C TYR A 327 -5.43 -27.40 -10.19
N SER A 328 -5.17 -26.55 -11.18
CA SER A 328 -3.82 -26.27 -11.68
C SER A 328 -2.92 -25.74 -10.55
N VAL A 329 -3.38 -24.74 -9.80
CA VAL A 329 -2.63 -24.19 -8.64
C VAL A 329 -2.32 -25.27 -7.60
N VAL A 330 -3.32 -26.08 -7.23
CA VAL A 330 -3.16 -27.14 -6.21
C VAL A 330 -2.18 -28.21 -6.68
N ARG A 331 -2.21 -28.58 -7.97
CA ARG A 331 -1.28 -29.52 -8.56
C ARG A 331 0.15 -28.99 -8.53
N ASP A 332 0.35 -27.72 -8.84
CA ASP A 332 1.68 -27.12 -8.92
C ASP A 332 2.26 -26.91 -7.50
N LEU A 333 1.42 -26.55 -6.52
CA LEU A 333 1.75 -26.60 -5.08
C LEU A 333 2.13 -28.01 -4.63
N TRP A 334 1.33 -29.03 -4.97
CA TRP A 334 1.63 -30.43 -4.62
C TRP A 334 2.96 -30.89 -5.21
N SER A 335 3.20 -30.57 -6.48
CA SER A 335 4.45 -30.87 -7.19
C SER A 335 5.65 -30.27 -6.46
N GLN A 336 5.58 -28.99 -6.09
CA GLN A 336 6.65 -28.31 -5.37
C GLN A 336 6.89 -28.92 -3.97
N LEU A 337 5.83 -29.17 -3.20
CA LEU A 337 5.94 -29.75 -1.86
C LEU A 337 6.42 -31.21 -1.87
N SER A 338 6.18 -31.95 -2.96
CA SER A 338 6.61 -33.34 -3.14
C SER A 338 8.10 -33.49 -3.49
N ARG A 339 8.76 -32.41 -3.94
CA ARG A 339 10.19 -32.46 -4.31
C ARG A 339 11.10 -32.64 -3.09
N ASP A 340 10.64 -32.28 -1.90
CA ASP A 340 11.40 -32.49 -0.68
C ASP A 340 11.29 -33.95 -0.22
N LYS A 341 12.42 -34.56 0.14
CA LYS A 341 12.49 -35.96 0.63
C LYS A 341 11.75 -36.14 1.95
N ARG A 342 11.44 -35.05 2.66
CA ARG A 342 10.60 -35.03 3.85
C ARG A 342 9.12 -34.90 3.44
N ARG A 343 8.40 -36.02 3.42
CA ARG A 343 6.93 -36.08 3.20
C ARG A 343 6.09 -35.21 4.16
N GLU A 344 6.72 -34.58 5.15
CA GLU A 344 6.08 -33.73 6.15
C GLU A 344 5.50 -32.44 5.55
N ARG A 345 6.11 -31.87 4.50
CA ARG A 345 5.65 -30.61 3.88
C ARG A 345 4.33 -30.74 3.14
N LEU A 346 4.00 -31.93 2.63
CA LEU A 346 2.71 -32.19 1.99
C LEU A 346 1.53 -31.97 2.96
N ARG A 347 1.76 -32.10 4.26
CA ARG A 347 0.73 -31.80 5.27
C ARG A 347 0.32 -30.34 5.30
N TRP A 348 1.13 -29.43 4.73
CA TRP A 348 0.78 -28.02 4.64
C TRP A 348 -0.30 -27.73 3.59
N LEU A 349 -0.47 -28.64 2.62
CA LEU A 349 -1.57 -28.59 1.65
C LEU A 349 -2.84 -29.20 2.24
N GLU A 350 -3.36 -28.59 3.30
CA GLU A 350 -4.55 -29.08 4.01
C GLU A 350 -5.83 -28.93 3.17
N GLN A 351 -6.78 -29.82 3.41
CA GLN A 351 -8.09 -29.78 2.76
C GLN A 351 -8.78 -28.41 2.93
N GLY A 352 -8.70 -27.80 4.11
CA GLY A 352 -9.29 -26.47 4.35
C GLY A 352 -8.75 -25.37 3.44
N MET A 353 -7.46 -25.44 3.08
CA MET A 353 -6.88 -24.48 2.13
C MET A 353 -7.34 -24.75 0.70
N VAL A 354 -7.35 -26.02 0.28
CA VAL A 354 -7.84 -26.42 -1.04
C VAL A 354 -9.30 -26.02 -1.19
N ASP A 355 -10.14 -26.38 -0.23
CA ASP A 355 -11.56 -26.04 -0.20
C ASP A 355 -11.77 -24.53 -0.21
N ALA A 356 -10.97 -23.75 0.52
CA ALA A 356 -11.03 -22.30 0.50
C ALA A 356 -10.75 -21.74 -0.91
N LEU A 357 -9.71 -22.23 -1.58
CA LEU A 357 -9.36 -21.81 -2.94
C LEU A 357 -10.50 -22.10 -3.91
N PHE A 358 -11.01 -23.34 -3.92
CA PHE A 358 -12.13 -23.75 -4.79
C PHE A 358 -13.42 -22.98 -4.49
N LYS A 359 -13.82 -22.84 -3.22
CA LYS A 359 -15.06 -22.15 -2.81
C LYS A 359 -15.02 -20.67 -3.21
N VAL A 360 -13.90 -19.98 -2.98
CA VAL A 360 -13.76 -18.55 -3.32
C VAL A 360 -13.72 -18.36 -4.83
N TRP A 361 -12.95 -19.19 -5.55
CA TRP A 361 -12.89 -19.15 -7.01
C TRP A 361 -14.26 -19.42 -7.64
N ALA A 362 -14.96 -20.48 -7.22
CA ALA A 362 -16.27 -20.86 -7.78
C ALA A 362 -17.34 -19.79 -7.54
N ARG A 363 -17.34 -19.15 -6.37
CA ARG A 363 -18.26 -18.04 -6.07
C ARG A 363 -18.04 -16.84 -6.99
N ARG A 364 -16.78 -16.55 -7.32
CA ARG A 364 -16.40 -15.38 -8.11
C ARG A 364 -16.50 -15.61 -9.61
N HIS A 365 -16.08 -16.79 -10.06
CA HIS A 365 -15.88 -17.12 -11.48
C HIS A 365 -16.77 -18.27 -11.95
N GLY A 366 -17.08 -19.23 -11.08
CA GLY A 366 -17.84 -20.46 -11.39
C GLY A 366 -19.34 -20.29 -11.65
N ALA A 367 -19.95 -19.16 -11.27
CA ALA A 367 -21.34 -18.85 -11.64
C ALA A 367 -21.49 -18.45 -13.13
N SER A 368 -20.37 -18.24 -13.84
CA SER A 368 -20.33 -18.01 -15.29
C SER A 368 -20.09 -19.32 -16.03
N GLY A 369 -20.90 -20.33 -15.76
CA GLY A 369 -20.83 -21.63 -16.42
C GLY A 369 -20.99 -21.46 -17.94
N GLY A 370 -19.92 -21.74 -18.67
CA GLY A 370 -19.93 -21.80 -20.12
C GLY A 370 -18.60 -21.39 -20.72
N HIS A 371 -17.92 -22.35 -21.35
CA HIS A 371 -16.93 -22.08 -22.39
C HIS A 371 -17.42 -20.91 -23.27
N GLY A 372 -16.76 -19.74 -23.17
CA GLY A 372 -17.06 -18.58 -24.02
C GLY A 372 -17.68 -17.34 -23.35
N ALA A 373 -17.61 -17.16 -22.03
CA ALA A 373 -17.94 -15.87 -21.43
C ALA A 373 -16.78 -14.87 -21.64
N ARG A 374 -16.95 -14.01 -22.65
CA ARG A 374 -16.16 -12.81 -22.97
C ARG A 374 -15.36 -12.30 -21.78
N THR A 375 -14.04 -12.27 -21.93
CA THR A 375 -13.18 -11.35 -21.20
C THR A 375 -13.90 -10.01 -21.06
N PRO A 376 -14.15 -9.50 -19.84
CA PRO A 376 -14.61 -8.13 -19.70
C PRO A 376 -13.60 -7.29 -20.47
N ARG A 377 -14.08 -6.56 -21.50
CA ARG A 377 -13.26 -5.67 -22.32
C ARG A 377 -12.34 -4.93 -21.36
N HIS A 378 -11.04 -5.22 -21.49
CA HIS A 378 -10.00 -4.62 -20.69
C HIS A 378 -10.22 -3.11 -20.66
N THR A 379 -10.74 -2.58 -19.55
CA THR A 379 -10.23 -1.30 -19.08
C THR A 379 -8.76 -1.59 -18.81
N PRO A 380 -7.82 -0.86 -19.42
CA PRO A 380 -6.41 -1.16 -19.27
C PRO A 380 -6.04 -0.99 -17.79
N TYR A 381 -5.94 -2.11 -17.07
CA TYR A 381 -5.15 -2.15 -15.86
C TYR A 381 -3.72 -1.92 -16.35
N SER A 382 -3.23 -0.69 -16.15
CA SER A 382 -1.86 -0.34 -16.50
C SER A 382 -0.92 -1.13 -15.59
N VAL A 383 -0.56 -2.35 -16.01
CA VAL A 383 0.78 -2.85 -15.73
C VAL A 383 1.68 -2.00 -16.62
N ALA A 384 2.13 -0.86 -16.08
CA ALA A 384 3.14 -0.07 -16.75
C ALA A 384 4.45 -0.86 -16.69
N GLY A 385 4.63 -1.81 -17.60
CA GLY A 385 5.93 -2.32 -17.95
C GLY A 385 6.72 -1.15 -18.54
N LEU A 386 7.59 -0.55 -17.74
CA LEU A 386 8.59 0.35 -18.26
C LEU A 386 9.59 -0.53 -19.01
N GLY A 387 9.61 -0.37 -20.33
CA GLY A 387 10.58 -0.99 -21.21
C GLY A 387 12.01 -0.72 -20.73
N SER A 388 12.85 -1.74 -20.96
CA SER A 388 14.29 -1.85 -20.71
C SER A 388 15.10 -0.57 -20.81
#